data_AF-A0A972IDR0-F1
#
_entry.id   AF-A0A972IDR0-F1
#
_cell.length_a   1.000
_cell.length_b   1.000
_cell.length_c   1.000
_cell.angle_alpha   90.00
_cell.angle_beta   90.00
_cell.angle_gamma   90.00
#
_symmetry.space_group_name_H-M   'P 1'
#
loop_
_entity.id
_entity.type
_entity.pdbx_description
1 polymer ?
#
loop_
_entity_poly.entity_id
_entity_poly.type
_entity_poly.pdbx_seq_one_letter_code
_entity_poly.pdbx_strand_id
1 'polypeptide(L)'
;MLQEELKKRMVPDVLQFNDGRKVVTKDDWAARRKEIIHLLCSQEYGFPPAIPEKWSAEIESEDKNYCGGTITLSKIMLNLELREGNYQFPMY
;
A
#
# COMPACT_ATOMS: atom_id res chain seq x y z
N MET A 1 -15.45 -1.19 -28.27
CA MET A 1 -15.38 0.16 -27.65
C MET A 1 -15.24 -0.01 -26.14
N LEU A 2 -14.46 0.84 -25.45
CA LEU A 2 -14.15 0.68 -24.02
C LEU A 2 -15.40 0.61 -23.11
N GLN A 3 -16.40 1.45 -23.36
CA GLN A 3 -17.61 1.52 -22.52
C GLN A 3 -18.42 0.21 -22.52
N GLU A 4 -18.51 -0.46 -23.67
CA GLU A 4 -19.19 -1.75 -23.78
C GLU A 4 -18.49 -2.83 -22.96
N GLU A 5 -17.15 -2.84 -22.95
CA GLU A 5 -16.36 -3.79 -22.15
C GLU A 5 -16.50 -3.54 -20.65
N LEU A 6 -16.51 -2.28 -20.22
CA LEU A 6 -16.73 -1.93 -18.81
C LEU A 6 -18.11 -2.39 -18.34
N LYS A 7 -19.15 -2.15 -19.15
CA LYS A 7 -20.52 -2.56 -18.86
C LYS A 7 -20.65 -4.09 -18.81
N LYS A 8 -20.05 -4.79 -19.78
CA LYS A 8 -20.04 -6.26 -19.84
C LYS A 8 -19.40 -6.90 -18.61
N ARG A 9 -18.37 -6.27 -18.05
CA ARG A 9 -17.65 -6.75 -16.86
C ARG A 9 -18.21 -6.21 -15.55
N MET A 10 -19.29 -5.41 -15.61
CA MET A 10 -19.92 -4.77 -14.45
C MET A 10 -18.91 -4.01 -13.58
N VAL A 11 -17.94 -3.35 -14.21
CA VAL A 11 -16.93 -2.59 -13.49
C VAL A 11 -17.61 -1.37 -12.84
N PRO A 12 -17.51 -1.20 -11.51
CA PRO A 12 -18.09 -0.05 -10.84
C PRO A 12 -17.50 1.27 -11.34
N ASP A 13 -18.31 2.34 -11.33
CA ASP A 13 -17.82 3.68 -11.65
C ASP A 13 -16.96 4.20 -10.49
N VAL A 14 -15.65 4.30 -10.73
CA VAL A 14 -14.67 4.76 -9.74
C VAL A 14 -14.87 6.24 -9.39
N LEU A 15 -15.47 7.03 -10.29
CA LEU A 15 -15.80 8.45 -10.08
C LEU A 15 -17.24 8.66 -9.58
N GLN A 16 -17.82 7.62 -8.99
CA GLN A 16 -19.08 7.69 -8.28
C GLN A 16 -18.88 7.20 -6.84
N PHE A 17 -19.39 7.97 -5.88
CA PHE A 17 -19.48 7.57 -4.48
C PHE A 17 -20.46 6.43 -4.30
N ASN A 18 -20.35 5.70 -3.19
CA ASN A 18 -21.28 4.59 -2.90
C ASN A 18 -22.74 5.06 -2.73
N ASP A 19 -22.96 6.34 -2.40
CA ASP A 19 -24.28 6.97 -2.33
C ASP A 19 -24.82 7.47 -3.67
N GLY A 20 -24.07 7.26 -4.77
CA GLY A 20 -24.46 7.63 -6.12
C GLY A 20 -24.00 9.03 -6.56
N ARG A 21 -23.50 9.89 -5.66
CA ARG A 21 -22.96 11.21 -6.04
C ARG A 21 -21.74 11.07 -6.95
N LYS A 22 -21.54 12.05 -7.84
CA LYS A 22 -20.38 12.07 -8.74
C LYS A 22 -19.19 12.77 -8.11
N VAL A 23 -17.99 12.26 -8.38
CA VAL A 23 -16.71 12.88 -8.05
C VAL A 23 -16.39 13.90 -9.13
N VAL A 24 -16.37 15.18 -8.77
CA VAL A 24 -16.12 16.27 -9.74
C VAL A 24 -14.91 17.12 -9.39
N THR A 25 -14.48 17.12 -8.12
CA THR A 25 -13.32 17.85 -7.63
C THR A 25 -12.19 16.91 -7.14
N LYS A 26 -11.01 17.49 -6.92
CA LYS A 26 -9.89 16.78 -6.29
C LYS A 26 -10.20 16.37 -4.85
N ASP A 27 -10.96 17.18 -4.13
CA ASP A 27 -11.36 16.89 -2.74
C ASP A 27 -12.40 15.75 -2.70
N ASP A 28 -13.31 15.72 -3.67
CA ASP A 28 -14.21 14.58 -3.86
C ASP A 28 -13.43 13.30 -4.11
N TRP A 29 -12.38 13.36 -4.94
CA TRP A 29 -11.53 12.20 -5.19
C TRP A 29 -10.80 11.74 -3.92
N ALA A 30 -10.28 12.67 -3.13
CA ALA A 30 -9.66 12.34 -1.85
C ALA A 30 -10.64 11.64 -0.90
N ALA A 31 -11.91 12.05 -0.88
CA ALA A 31 -12.96 11.37 -0.12
C ALA A 31 -13.32 9.99 -0.71
N ARG A 32 -13.54 9.91 -2.02
CA ARG A 32 -13.88 8.65 -2.71
C ARG A 32 -12.77 7.62 -2.57
N ARG A 33 -11.51 8.03 -2.65
CA ARG A 33 -10.34 7.16 -2.44
C ARG A 33 -10.38 6.50 -1.05
N LYS A 34 -10.84 7.21 -0.02
CA LYS A 34 -10.99 6.62 1.33
C LYS A 34 -12.07 5.54 1.35
N GLU A 35 -13.21 5.76 0.68
CA GLU A 35 -14.26 4.72 0.56
C GLU A 35 -13.74 3.47 -0.15
N ILE A 36 -13.01 3.64 -1.26
CA ILE A 36 -12.44 2.53 -2.01
C ILE A 36 -11.44 1.75 -1.15
N ILE A 37 -10.53 2.44 -0.46
CA ILE A 37 -9.58 1.78 0.45
C ILE A 37 -10.31 1.02 1.55
N HIS A 38 -11.33 1.61 2.16
CA HIS A 38 -12.12 0.93 3.19
C HIS A 38 -12.83 -0.31 2.65
N LEU A 39 -13.39 -0.25 1.44
CA LEU A 39 -14.02 -1.40 0.79
C LEU A 39 -13.00 -2.51 0.54
N LEU A 40 -11.85 -2.18 -0.05
CA LEU A 40 -10.79 -3.14 -0.33
C LEU A 40 -10.22 -3.76 0.96
N CYS A 41 -10.02 -2.97 2.01
CA CYS A 41 -9.57 -3.48 3.30
C CYS A 41 -10.62 -4.37 3.98
N SER A 42 -11.89 -4.00 3.93
CA SER A 42 -12.94 -4.77 4.61
C SER A 42 -13.31 -6.07 3.89
N GLN A 43 -13.18 -6.13 2.57
CA GLN A 43 -13.63 -7.29 1.78
C GLN A 43 -12.49 -8.17 1.27
N GLU A 44 -11.29 -7.64 1.02
CA GLU A 44 -10.24 -8.36 0.30
C GLU A 44 -8.95 -8.50 1.14
N TYR A 45 -8.38 -7.39 1.61
CA TYR A 45 -6.99 -7.37 2.11
C TYR A 45 -6.86 -7.35 3.63
N GLY A 46 -7.93 -7.06 4.36
CA GLY A 46 -7.84 -6.69 5.77
C GLY A 46 -7.37 -5.25 5.97
N PHE A 47 -7.50 -4.77 7.21
CA PHE A 47 -6.95 -3.47 7.61
C PHE A 47 -5.47 -3.62 7.98
N PRO A 48 -4.60 -2.68 7.55
CA PRO A 48 -3.24 -2.63 8.06
C PRO A 48 -3.23 -2.57 9.59
N PRO A 49 -2.24 -3.19 10.26
CA PRO A 49 -2.08 -3.03 11.70
C PRO A 49 -1.85 -1.56 12.05
N ALA A 50 -1.97 -1.24 13.33
CA ALA A 50 -1.70 0.10 13.82
C ALA A 50 -0.27 0.54 13.44
N ILE A 51 -0.08 1.86 13.31
CA ILE A 51 1.25 2.44 13.08
C ILE A 51 2.16 1.97 14.23
N PRO A 52 3.39 1.48 13.94
CA PRO A 52 4.33 1.08 14.97
C PRO A 52 4.60 2.21 15.96
N GLU A 53 4.71 1.88 17.25
CA GLU A 53 5.08 2.82 18.31
C GLU A 53 6.54 3.25 18.15
N LYS A 54 7.38 2.31 17.69
CA LYS A 54 8.78 2.52 17.37
C LYS A 54 9.19 1.64 16.19
N TRP A 55 10.17 2.11 15.43
CA TRP A 55 10.83 1.29 14.43
C TRP A 55 12.33 1.61 14.36
N SER A 56 13.13 0.64 13.96
CA SER A 56 14.55 0.82 13.63
C SER A 56 14.91 0.01 12.39
N ALA A 57 15.97 0.43 11.71
CA ALA A 57 16.55 -0.29 10.60
C ALA A 57 18.04 -0.52 10.88
N GLU A 58 18.49 -1.75 10.73
CA GLU A 58 19.88 -2.15 10.99
C GLU A 58 20.47 -2.76 9.72
N ILE A 59 21.64 -2.28 9.29
CA ILE A 59 22.36 -2.88 8.17
C ILE A 59 23.01 -4.17 8.69
N GLU A 60 22.50 -5.32 8.25
CA GLU A 60 23.08 -6.62 8.59
C GLU A 60 24.39 -6.86 7.83
N SER A 61 24.44 -6.42 6.58
CA SER A 61 25.64 -6.55 5.74
C SER A 61 25.62 -5.56 4.58
N GLU A 62 26.80 -5.24 4.08
CA GLU A 62 26.97 -4.38 2.91
C GLU A 62 28.09 -4.93 2.01
N ASP A 63 27.78 -5.19 0.74
CA ASP A 63 28.76 -5.51 -0.30
C ASP A 63 28.88 -4.33 -1.26
N LYS A 64 29.93 -3.53 -1.06
CA LYS A 64 30.23 -2.35 -1.90
C LYS A 64 30.75 -2.71 -3.29
N ASN A 65 31.09 -3.97 -3.53
CA ASN A 65 31.64 -4.44 -4.80
C ASN A 65 30.65 -5.30 -5.59
N TYR A 66 29.38 -5.29 -5.22
CA TYR A 66 28.35 -6.07 -5.90
C TYR A 66 28.21 -5.68 -7.38
N CYS A 67 27.77 -6.62 -8.21
CA CYS A 67 27.69 -6.44 -9.67
C CYS A 67 29.00 -5.90 -10.30
N GLY A 68 30.15 -6.46 -9.91
CA GLY A 68 31.45 -6.07 -10.46
C GLY A 68 31.91 -4.68 -10.03
N GLY A 69 31.51 -4.21 -8.84
CA GLY A 69 31.92 -2.92 -8.30
C GLY A 69 31.04 -1.73 -8.70
N THR A 70 29.89 -1.99 -9.35
CA THR A 70 29.03 -0.91 -9.88
C THR A 70 27.90 -0.54 -8.92
N ILE A 71 27.58 -1.42 -7.97
CA ILE A 71 26.45 -1.24 -7.05
C ILE A 71 26.87 -1.71 -5.66
N THR A 72 26.35 -1.04 -4.63
CA THR A 72 26.40 -1.53 -3.25
C THR A 72 25.12 -2.33 -2.94
N LEU A 73 25.27 -3.58 -2.52
CA LEU A 73 24.15 -4.37 -1.99
C LEU A 73 24.13 -4.28 -0.47
N SER A 74 23.09 -3.66 0.09
CA SER A 74 22.88 -3.56 1.54
C SER A 74 21.71 -4.45 1.96
N LYS A 75 21.95 -5.36 2.90
CA LYS A 75 20.89 -6.15 3.55
C LYS A 75 20.51 -5.47 4.85
N ILE A 76 19.22 -5.19 5.02
CA ILE A 76 18.70 -4.38 6.13
C ILE A 76 17.64 -5.19 6.87
N MET A 77 17.75 -5.26 8.19
CA MET A 77 16.68 -5.75 9.05
C MET A 77 15.85 -4.58 9.56
N LEU A 78 14.56 -4.56 9.22
CA LEU A 78 13.60 -3.59 9.75
C LEU A 78 12.93 -4.18 11.00
N ASN A 79 13.09 -3.52 12.14
CA ASN A 79 12.46 -3.91 13.41
C ASN A 79 11.28 -2.98 13.69
N LEU A 80 10.09 -3.53 13.90
CA LEU A 80 8.88 -2.80 14.25
C LEU A 80 8.38 -3.23 15.63
N GLU A 81 8.14 -2.25 16.50
CA GLU A 81 7.46 -2.43 17.78
C GLU A 81 6.02 -1.95 17.61
N LEU A 82 5.08 -2.89 17.59
CA LEU A 82 3.65 -2.64 17.59
C LEU A 82 3.10 -2.94 18.99
N ARG A 83 1.93 -2.37 19.31
CA ARG A 83 1.22 -2.66 20.56
C ARG A 83 1.00 -4.15 20.81
N GLU A 84 0.86 -4.93 19.74
CA GLU A 84 0.61 -6.37 19.76
C GLU A 84 1.89 -7.21 19.90
N GLY A 85 3.06 -6.62 19.66
CA GLY A 85 4.34 -7.31 19.73
C GLY A 85 5.41 -6.73 18.82
N ASN A 86 6.58 -7.38 18.83
CA ASN A 86 7.74 -7.00 18.03
C ASN A 86 7.84 -7.88 16.79
N TYR A 87 8.11 -7.26 15.65
CA TYR A 87 8.20 -7.91 14.35
C TYR A 87 9.46 -7.48 13.62
N GLN A 88 10.03 -8.40 12.84
CA GLN A 88 11.27 -8.17 12.09
C GLN A 88 11.04 -8.53 10.63
N PHE A 89 11.45 -7.63 9.73
CA PHE A 89 11.29 -7.78 8.29
C PHE A 89 12.65 -7.62 7.61
N PRO A 90 13.22 -8.71 7.05
CA PRO A 90 14.44 -8.61 6.27
C PRO A 90 14.16 -7.94 4.91
N MET A 91 15.04 -7.01 4.53
CA MET A 91 15.03 -6.27 3.26
C MET A 91 16.34 -6.54 2.54
N TYR A 92 16.27 -7.08 1.32
CA TYR A 92 17.42 -7.50 0.51
C TYR A 92 17.41 -6.86 -0.87
#